data_AF-A0A2E3NDK3-F1
#
_entry.id   AF-A0A2E3NDK3-F1
#
_cell.length_a   1.000
_cell.length_b   1.000
_cell.length_c   1.000
_cell.angle_alpha   90.00
_cell.angle_beta   90.00
_cell.angle_gamma   90.00
#
_symmetry.space_group_name_H-M   'P 1'
#
loop_
_entity.id
_entity.type
_entity.pdbx_description
1 polymer ?
#
loop_
_entity_poly.entity_id
_entity_poly.type
_entity_poly.pdbx_seq_one_letter_code
_entity_poly.pdbx_strand_id
1 'polypeptide(L)' 'MTDLEEFLGERIFFYAEEPSIADISIYAMLRVLRDGPIPGCAEALAERPSLASFVERMEERTAAAEPRRLGVGS' A
#
# COMPACT_ATOMS: atom_id res chain seq x y z
N MET A 1 14.91 -2.44 0.30
CA MET A 1 13.87 -1.61 0.98
C MET A 1 14.27 -0.14 0.98
N THR A 2 15.54 0.20 1.20
CA THR A 2 16.09 1.56 1.05
C THR A 2 15.84 2.16 -0.33
N ASP A 3 16.09 1.42 -1.42
CA ASP A 3 15.86 1.93 -2.79
C ASP A 3 14.39 2.27 -3.08
N LEU A 4 13.46 1.57 -2.41
CA LEU A 4 12.03 1.80 -2.59
C LEU A 4 11.56 3.06 -1.86
N GLU A 5 12.13 3.36 -0.69
CA GLU A 5 11.89 4.61 0.03
C GLU A 5 12.39 5.82 -0.74
N GLU A 6 13.62 5.74 -1.29
CA GLU A 6 14.19 6.81 -2.12
C GLU A 6 13.38 7.03 -3.40
N PHE A 7 12.88 5.94 -4.00
CA PHE A 7 12.10 6.02 -5.23
C PHE A 7 10.67 6.54 -5.00
N LEU A 8 10.05 6.21 -3.87
CA LEU A 8 8.74 6.74 -3.48
C LEU A 8 8.81 8.20 -3.02
N GLY A 9 9.88 8.60 -2.33
CA GLY A 9 10.20 9.99 -2.01
C GLY A 9 9.00 10.84 -1.59
N GLU A 10 8.82 12.01 -2.22
CA GLU A 10 7.65 12.91 -2.03
C GLU A 10 6.47 12.61 -2.97
N ARG A 11 6.52 11.53 -3.77
CA ARG A 11 5.52 11.29 -4.82
C ARG A 11 4.22 10.72 -4.26
N ILE A 12 3.12 11.07 -4.93
CA ILE A 12 1.79 10.56 -4.59
C ILE A 12 1.65 9.09 -5.04
N PHE A 13 2.03 8.80 -6.29
CA PHE A 13 2.17 7.46 -6.89
C PHE A 13 3.38 7.43 -7.83
N PHE A 14 3.75 6.24 -8.32
CA PHE A 14 4.95 6.03 -9.16
C PHE A 14 4.96 6.85 -10.47
N TYR A 15 3.79 7.04 -11.11
CA TYR A 15 3.72 7.60 -12.46
C TYR A 15 2.70 8.75 -12.67
N ALA A 16 1.66 8.90 -11.85
CA ALA A 16 0.57 9.87 -12.06
C ALA A 16 -0.22 10.18 -10.77
N GLU A 17 -1.33 10.93 -10.86
CA GLU A 17 -2.27 11.18 -9.75
C GLU A 17 -3.22 10.00 -9.45
N GLU A 18 -3.17 8.96 -10.30
CA GLU A 18 -3.87 7.70 -10.11
C GLU A 18 -2.90 6.53 -9.92
N PRO A 19 -3.27 5.51 -9.11
CA PRO A 19 -2.44 4.32 -8.92
C PRO A 19 -2.25 3.53 -10.23
N SER A 20 -1.00 3.21 -10.55
CA SER A 20 -0.67 2.25 -11.60
C SER A 20 -0.68 0.81 -11.10
N ILE A 21 -0.53 -0.17 -12.00
CA ILE A 21 -0.34 -1.58 -11.61
C ILE A 21 0.91 -1.77 -10.74
N ALA A 22 1.95 -0.97 -10.94
CA ALA A 22 3.14 -1.01 -10.09
C ALA A 22 2.80 -0.58 -8.65
N ASP A 23 2.04 0.51 -8.49
CA ASP A 23 1.57 0.98 -7.19
C ASP A 23 0.73 -0.09 -6.48
N ILE A 24 -0.19 -0.72 -7.19
CA ILE A 24 -1.04 -1.81 -6.66
C ILE A 24 -0.20 -3.00 -6.22
N SER A 25 0.81 -3.39 -7.02
CA SER A 25 1.66 -4.54 -6.72
C SER A 25 2.53 -4.29 -5.49
N ILE A 26 3.07 -3.08 -5.36
CA ILE A 26 3.89 -2.67 -4.20
C ILE A 26 3.00 -2.58 -2.97
N TYR A 27 1.82 -1.98 -3.08
CA TYR A 27 0.83 -1.93 -2.00
C TYR A 27 0.47 -3.34 -1.49
N ALA A 28 0.17 -4.27 -2.40
CA ALA A 28 -0.18 -5.65 -2.03
C ALA A 28 0.97 -6.33 -1.28
N MET A 29 2.21 -6.17 -1.75
CA MET A 29 3.40 -6.70 -1.07
C MET A 29 3.58 -6.07 0.31
N LEU A 30 3.48 -4.75 0.44
CA LEU A 30 3.64 -4.05 1.72
C LEU A 30 2.57 -4.48 2.73
N ARG A 31 1.33 -4.74 2.29
CA ARG A 31 0.30 -5.31 3.15
C ARG A 31 0.62 -6.70 3.65
N VAL A 32 1.15 -7.57 2.79
CA VAL A 32 1.60 -8.90 3.20
C VAL A 32 2.74 -8.81 4.21
N LEU A 33 3.66 -7.87 4.05
CA LEU A 33 4.76 -7.66 5.00
C LEU A 33 4.27 -7.07 6.33
N ARG A 34 3.27 -6.18 6.30
CA ARG A 34 2.68 -5.55 7.49
C ARG A 34 1.82 -6.52 8.31
N ASP A 35 0.92 -7.24 7.64
CA ASP A 35 -0.14 -8.04 8.27
C ASP A 35 0.18 -9.54 8.32
N GLY A 36 1.25 -9.95 7.61
CA GLY A 36 1.66 -11.34 7.51
C GLY A 36 2.49 -11.84 8.69
N PRO A 37 2.79 -13.15 8.73
CA PRO A 37 3.42 -13.78 9.88
C PRO A 37 4.95 -13.66 9.91
N ILE A 38 5.56 -12.86 9.03
CA ILE A 38 7.03 -12.75 8.93
C ILE A 38 7.52 -11.87 10.10
N PRO A 39 8.30 -12.41 11.06
CA PRO A 39 8.74 -11.64 12.22
C PRO A 39 9.61 -10.45 11.82
N GLY A 40 9.42 -9.30 12.47
CA GLY A 40 10.23 -8.10 12.24
C GLY A 40 9.79 -7.25 11.03
N CYS A 41 8.92 -7.76 10.15
CA CYS A 41 8.50 -7.01 8.96
C CYS A 41 7.57 -5.85 9.30
N ALA A 42 6.65 -6.04 10.26
CA ALA A 42 5.77 -4.98 10.72
C ALA A 42 6.55 -3.84 11.39
N GLU A 43 7.49 -4.16 12.29
CA GLU A 43 8.35 -3.15 12.92
C GLU A 43 9.24 -2.45 11.89
N ALA A 44 9.87 -3.20 10.99
CA ALA A 44 10.68 -2.62 9.93
C ALA A 44 9.88 -1.69 9.01
N LEU A 45 8.61 -1.99 8.75
CA LEU A 45 7.76 -1.09 7.97
C LEU A 45 7.36 0.16 8.77
N ALA A 46 7.10 0.03 10.07
CA ALA A 46 6.77 1.14 10.96
C ALA A 46 7.93 2.14 11.12
N GLU A 47 9.17 1.68 11.04
CA GLU A 47 10.38 2.53 11.03
C GLU A 47 10.55 3.35 9.73
N ARG A 48 9.65 3.17 8.75
CA ARG A 48 9.74 3.75 7.39
C ARG A 48 8.49 4.56 7.06
N PRO A 49 8.40 5.83 7.53
CA PRO A 49 7.16 6.61 7.48
C PRO A 49 6.62 6.83 6.06
N SER A 50 7.50 6.93 5.06
CA SER A 50 7.11 7.10 3.65
C SER A 50 6.37 5.88 3.09
N LEU A 51 6.82 4.67 3.45
CA LEU A 51 6.17 3.43 3.05
C LEU A 51 4.85 3.23 3.79
N ALA A 52 4.80 3.54 5.09
CA ALA A 52 3.56 3.51 5.86
C ALA A 52 2.51 4.46 5.26
N SER A 53 2.92 5.71 4.96
CA SER A 53 2.06 6.72 4.34
C SER A 53 1.60 6.32 2.93
N PHE A 54 2.43 5.61 2.17
CA PHE A 54 2.04 5.05 0.88
C PHE A 54 0.96 3.97 1.03
N VAL A 55 1.10 3.07 2.01
CA VAL A 55 0.10 2.02 2.28
C VAL A 55 -1.24 2.65 2.65
N GLU A 56 -1.26 3.64 3.55
CA GLU A 56 -2.49 4.34 3.96
C GLU A 56 -3.20 4.99 2.77
N ARG A 57 -2.47 5.74 1.93
CA ARG A 57 -3.04 6.36 0.71
C ARG A 57 -3.63 5.31 -0.24
N MET A 58 -2.99 4.17 -0.40
CA MET A 58 -3.50 3.09 -1.25
C MET A 58 -4.70 2.37 -0.63
N GLU A 59 -4.78 2.23 0.69
CA GLU A 59 -5.98 1.72 1.39
C GLU A 59 -7.18 2.63 1.16
N GLU A 60 -7.02 3.95 1.31
CA GLU A 60 -8.09 4.92 1.04
C GLU A 60 -8.58 4.84 -0.40
N ARG A 61 -7.65 4.79 -1.36
CA ARG A 61 -7.99 4.72 -2.80
C ARG A 61 -8.64 3.40 -3.18
N THR A 62 -8.18 2.27 -2.62
CA THR A 62 -8.76 0.95 -2.92
C THR A 62 -10.10 0.75 -2.23
N ALA A 63 -10.29 1.25 -1.01
CA ALA A 63 -11.59 1.27 -0.34
C ALA A 63 -12.62 2.13 -1.10
N ALA A 64 -12.19 3.26 -1.67
CA ALA A 64 -13.05 4.08 -2.54
C ALA A 64 -13.36 3.39 -3.89
N ALA A 65 -12.49 2.49 -4.36
CA ALA A 65 -12.65 1.76 -5.61
C ALA A 65 -13.44 0.46 -5.49
N GLU A 66 -13.63 -0.11 -4.27
CA GLU A 66 -14.51 -1.26 -4.09
C GLU A 66 -15.97 -0.84 -4.34
N PRO A 67 -16.62 -1.29 -5.42
CA PRO A 67 -18.05 -1.06 -5.57
C PRO A 67 -18.71 -1.96 -4.54
N ARG A 68 -19.35 -1.32 -3.54
CA ARG A 68 -20.55 -1.80 -2.86
C ARG A 68 -20.77 -3.30 -3.04
N ARG A 69 -20.23 -4.13 -2.14
CA ARG A 69 -20.73 -5.49 -1.93
C ARG A 69 -22.16 -5.40 -1.38
N LEU A 70 -23.10 -4.98 -2.23
CA LEU A 70 -24.53 -5.17 -2.00
C LEU A 70 -24.84 -6.62 -2.34
N GLY A 71 -25.12 -7.39 -1.29
CA GLY A 71 -26.10 -8.47 -1.30
C GLY A 71 -25.93 -9.57 -2.35
N VAL A 72 -25.18 -10.61 -2.00
CA VAL A 72 -25.61 -11.99 -2.34
C VAL A 72 -25.66 -12.77 -1.04
N GLY A 73 -26.82 -12.65 -0.40
CA GLY A 73 -27.17 -13.31 0.84
C GLY A 73 -28.68 -13.25 0.99
N SER A 74 -29.37 -14.17 0.34
CA SER A 74 -30.70 -14.69 0.68
C SER A 74 -30.86 -16.06 0.04
#